data_AF-A0A2E0MUK6-F1
#
_entry.id   AF-A0A2E0MUK6-F1
#
_cell.length_a   1.000
_cell.length_b   1.000
_cell.length_c   1.000
_cell.angle_alpha   90.00
_cell.angle_beta   90.00
_cell.angle_gamma   90.00
#
_symmetry.space_group_name_H-M   'P 1'
#
loop_
_entity.id
_entity.type
_entity.pdbx_description
1 polymer ?
#
loop_
_entity_poly.entity_id
_entity_poly.type
_entity_poly.pdbx_seq_one_letter_code
_entity_poly.pdbx_strand_id
1 'polypeptide(L)'
;MVDDLDALFDQGLPKGRKAIAFLKTTYDCGSQGLVNRSITDKVLQNSGLSFHIGTDDPTMRRIASWILTNHKGRIDDLIKRLWKRCGREDVKLIGLLIANTEGNAWAIMLDLIDKSIPLDLTLEVAEEIKRSGRKIPSADFLQQKNANKIQMQNAMLIASLDMNEDYADLVRNAPKGGELFERIRMRALDA
;
A
#
# COMPACT_ATOMS: atom_id res chain seq x y z
N MET A 1 15.20 28.04 -7.97
CA MET A 1 14.31 27.36 -8.93
C MET A 1 13.32 26.62 -8.07
N VAL A 2 12.05 27.02 -8.07
CA VAL A 2 11.00 26.33 -7.30
C VAL A 2 10.76 25.01 -8.03
N ASP A 3 10.86 23.90 -7.32
CA ASP A 3 10.51 22.57 -7.85
C ASP A 3 9.01 22.56 -8.20
N ASP A 4 8.62 21.95 -9.32
CA ASP A 4 7.22 21.86 -9.76
C ASP A 4 6.33 21.26 -8.65
N LEU A 5 6.89 20.36 -7.84
CA LEU A 5 6.20 19.79 -6.69
C LEU A 5 5.94 20.81 -5.58
N ASP A 6 6.91 21.69 -5.29
CA ASP A 6 6.77 22.73 -4.27
C ASP A 6 5.73 23.78 -4.70
N ALA A 7 5.73 24.15 -5.99
CA ALA A 7 4.73 25.05 -6.56
C ALA A 7 3.30 24.49 -6.47
N LEU A 8 3.12 23.16 -6.50
CA LEU A 8 1.83 22.52 -6.26
C LEU A 8 1.48 22.52 -4.76
N PHE A 9 2.45 22.25 -3.89
CA PHE A 9 2.23 22.28 -2.44
C PHE A 9 1.78 23.66 -1.93
N ASP A 10 2.32 24.74 -2.50
CA ASP A 10 1.93 26.11 -2.17
C ASP A 10 0.46 26.42 -2.51
N GLN A 11 -0.14 25.70 -3.47
CA GLN A 11 -1.57 25.85 -3.81
C GLN A 11 -2.49 25.20 -2.76
N GLY A 12 -1.94 24.34 -1.90
CA GLY A 12 -2.67 23.60 -0.88
C GLY A 12 -3.51 22.44 -1.46
N LEU A 13 -3.86 21.47 -0.61
CA LEU A 13 -4.65 20.32 -1.02
C LEU A 13 -6.12 20.71 -1.30
N PRO A 14 -6.63 20.59 -2.54
CA PRO A 14 -8.02 20.92 -2.84
C PRO A 14 -9.01 20.02 -2.09
N LYS A 15 -10.27 20.46 -1.93
CA LYS A 15 -11.32 19.64 -1.29
C LYS A 15 -11.99 18.67 -2.27
N GLY A 16 -12.54 17.57 -1.74
CA GLY A 16 -13.38 16.63 -2.48
C GLY A 16 -12.65 15.93 -3.63
N ARG A 17 -13.33 15.75 -4.77
CA ARG A 17 -12.78 15.02 -5.95
C ARG A 17 -11.52 15.68 -6.53
N LYS A 18 -11.37 17.01 -6.38
CA LYS A 18 -10.20 17.75 -6.87
C LYS A 18 -8.91 17.33 -6.15
N ALA A 19 -8.99 16.87 -4.90
CA ALA A 19 -7.84 16.36 -4.15
C ALA A 19 -7.14 15.21 -4.88
N ILE A 20 -7.94 14.33 -5.48
CA ILE A 20 -7.45 13.11 -6.12
C ILE A 20 -6.79 13.44 -7.45
N ALA A 21 -7.38 14.34 -8.24
CA ALA A 21 -6.74 14.87 -9.44
C ALA A 21 -5.42 15.57 -9.10
N PHE A 22 -5.42 16.43 -8.09
CA PHE A 22 -4.22 17.12 -7.58
C PHE A 22 -3.11 16.12 -7.20
N LEU A 23 -3.42 15.07 -6.42
CA LEU A 23 -2.43 14.08 -6.03
C LEU A 23 -1.84 13.32 -7.23
N LYS A 24 -2.64 13.06 -8.27
CA LYS A 24 -2.10 12.48 -9.50
C LYS A 24 -1.11 13.40 -10.18
N THR A 25 -1.40 14.70 -10.24
CA THR A 25 -0.46 15.69 -10.77
C THR A 25 0.82 15.74 -9.95
N THR A 26 0.75 15.62 -8.62
CA THR A 26 1.97 15.55 -7.79
C THR A 26 2.81 14.31 -8.06
N TYR A 27 2.19 13.17 -8.41
CA TYR A 27 2.92 11.96 -8.82
C TYR A 27 3.68 12.17 -10.14
N ASP A 28 3.10 12.93 -11.07
CA ASP A 28 3.71 13.24 -12.37
C ASP A 28 4.94 14.17 -12.25
N CYS A 29 5.15 14.83 -11.10
CA CYS A 29 6.36 15.63 -10.83
C CYS A 29 7.60 14.78 -10.49
N GLY A 30 7.42 13.51 -10.13
CA GLY A 30 8.55 12.64 -9.82
C GLY A 30 9.30 12.20 -11.06
N SER A 31 10.56 11.82 -10.88
CA SER A 31 11.31 11.14 -11.92
C SER A 31 10.58 9.83 -12.24
N GLN A 32 9.99 9.75 -13.43
CA GLN A 32 9.52 8.48 -13.94
C GLN A 32 10.76 7.61 -14.13
N GLY A 33 10.85 6.47 -13.44
CA GLY A 33 11.88 5.48 -13.72
C GLY A 33 11.87 5.10 -15.21
N LEU A 34 12.76 4.21 -15.66
CA LEU A 34 12.68 3.62 -17.01
C LEU A 34 11.41 2.76 -17.15
N VAL A 35 10.23 3.39 -17.20
CA VAL A 35 8.93 2.76 -17.31
C VAL A 35 8.70 2.51 -18.79
N ASN A 36 8.78 1.25 -19.19
CA ASN A 36 8.30 0.84 -20.50
C ASN A 36 6.76 0.88 -20.48
N ARG A 37 6.19 2.03 -20.87
CA ARG A 37 4.74 2.30 -20.82
C ARG A 37 3.91 1.20 -21.49
N SER A 38 4.38 0.63 -22.61
CA SER A 38 3.65 -0.43 -23.33
C SER A 38 3.54 -1.75 -22.53
N ILE A 39 4.59 -2.13 -21.80
CA ILE A 39 4.56 -3.31 -20.92
C ILE A 39 3.69 -3.02 -19.70
N THR A 40 3.84 -1.83 -19.11
CA THR A 40 3.05 -1.38 -17.97
C THR A 40 1.56 -1.40 -18.27
N ASP A 41 1.13 -0.92 -19.44
CA ASP A 41 -0.28 -0.89 -19.83
C ASP A 41 -0.91 -2.28 -19.95
N LYS A 42 -0.17 -3.26 -20.49
CA LYS A 42 -0.63 -4.66 -20.57
C LYS A 42 -0.73 -5.32 -19.20
N VAL A 43 0.23 -5.04 -18.31
CA VAL A 43 0.20 -5.53 -16.92
C VAL A 43 -0.94 -4.88 -16.16
N LEU A 44 -1.22 -3.59 -16.40
CA LEU A 44 -2.31 -2.85 -15.76
C LEU A 44 -3.68 -3.48 -16.02
N GLN A 45 -3.97 -3.92 -17.25
CA GLN A 45 -5.26 -4.51 -17.63
C GLN A 45 -5.67 -5.70 -16.76
N ASN A 46 -4.70 -6.46 -16.22
CA ASN A 46 -4.96 -7.62 -15.36
C ASN A 46 -4.61 -7.39 -13.88
N SER A 47 -4.19 -6.17 -13.51
CA SER A 47 -3.68 -5.86 -12.17
C SER A 47 -4.74 -5.44 -11.16
N GLY A 48 -5.92 -5.00 -11.62
CA GLY A 48 -6.92 -4.34 -10.76
C GLY A 48 -6.60 -2.89 -10.41
N LEU A 49 -5.50 -2.32 -10.94
CA LEU A 49 -5.10 -0.92 -10.75
C LEU A 49 -5.63 -0.02 -11.87
N SER A 50 -5.88 1.25 -11.54
CA SER A 50 -6.36 2.23 -12.54
C SER A 50 -5.26 2.97 -13.29
N PHE A 51 -4.05 3.04 -12.75
CA PHE A 51 -2.87 3.62 -13.40
C PHE A 51 -1.57 3.18 -12.72
N HIS A 52 -0.45 3.42 -13.40
CA HIS A 52 0.91 3.32 -12.89
C HIS A 52 1.77 4.37 -13.62
N ILE A 53 2.28 5.35 -12.89
CA ILE A 53 3.08 6.48 -13.41
C ILE A 53 4.57 6.15 -13.37
N GLY A 54 5.01 5.48 -12.31
CA GLY A 54 6.40 5.15 -12.03
C GLY A 54 7.14 6.24 -11.24
N THR A 55 6.41 6.97 -10.40
CA THR A 55 6.94 8.00 -9.50
C THR A 55 7.99 7.40 -8.55
N ASP A 56 9.15 8.05 -8.44
CA ASP A 56 10.25 7.63 -7.58
C ASP A 56 9.89 7.72 -6.08
N ASP A 57 10.57 6.91 -5.27
CA ASP A 57 10.34 6.83 -3.83
C ASP A 57 10.60 8.17 -3.09
N PRO A 58 11.68 8.93 -3.38
CA PRO A 58 11.88 10.26 -2.81
C PRO A 58 10.68 11.21 -3.02
N THR A 59 10.13 11.26 -4.23
CA THR A 59 8.94 12.07 -4.52
C THR A 59 7.72 11.59 -3.73
N MET A 60 7.47 10.27 -3.70
CA MET A 60 6.35 9.71 -2.91
C MET A 60 6.46 10.04 -1.42
N ARG A 61 7.67 9.98 -0.85
CA ARG A 61 7.91 10.35 0.56
C ARG A 61 7.71 11.83 0.82
N ARG A 62 8.11 12.72 -0.10
CA ARG A 62 7.82 14.16 0.00
C ARG A 62 6.33 14.45 0.02
N ILE A 63 5.56 13.83 -0.87
CA ILE A 63 4.09 13.97 -0.91
C ILE A 63 3.47 13.49 0.40
N ALA A 64 3.85 12.30 0.88
CA ALA A 64 3.35 11.77 2.15
C ALA A 64 3.68 12.70 3.33
N SER A 65 4.92 13.16 3.43
CA SER A 65 5.38 14.08 4.48
C SER A 65 4.59 15.38 4.48
N TRP A 66 4.36 15.97 3.30
CA TRP A 66 3.58 17.19 3.16
C TRP A 66 2.12 17.00 3.60
N ILE A 67 1.47 15.89 3.24
CA ILE A 67 0.11 15.56 3.69
C ILE A 67 0.06 15.35 5.21
N LEU A 68 1.00 14.57 5.76
CA LEU A 68 1.07 14.28 7.20
C LEU A 68 1.25 15.57 8.03
N THR A 69 2.05 16.50 7.51
CA THR A 69 2.35 17.77 8.17
C THR A 69 1.19 18.76 8.09
N ASN A 70 0.60 18.94 6.90
CA ASN A 70 -0.32 20.06 6.65
C ASN A 70 -1.81 19.65 6.66
N HIS A 71 -2.10 18.36 6.53
CA HIS A 71 -3.44 17.87 6.23
C HIS A 71 -3.85 16.63 7.06
N LYS A 72 -3.31 16.47 8.28
CA LYS A 72 -3.58 15.34 9.19
C LYS A 72 -5.08 15.00 9.33
N GLY A 73 -5.93 16.02 9.49
CA GLY A 73 -7.39 15.84 9.64
C GLY A 73 -8.13 15.36 8.39
N ARG A 74 -7.43 15.12 7.27
CA ARG A 74 -8.02 14.67 6.00
C ARG A 74 -7.53 13.28 5.58
N ILE A 75 -6.61 12.67 6.33
CA ILE A 75 -5.95 11.42 5.91
C ILE A 75 -6.95 10.28 5.73
N ASP A 76 -7.91 10.11 6.64
CA ASP A 76 -8.90 9.03 6.53
C ASP A 76 -9.79 9.16 5.28
N ASP A 77 -10.21 10.38 4.92
CA ASP A 77 -10.97 10.64 3.68
C ASP A 77 -10.09 10.42 2.45
N LEU A 78 -8.82 10.82 2.51
CA LEU A 78 -7.87 10.60 1.42
C LEU A 78 -7.64 9.11 1.18
N ILE A 79 -7.35 8.32 2.21
CA ILE A 79 -7.14 6.87 2.10
C ILE A 79 -8.32 6.20 1.39
N LYS A 80 -9.55 6.49 1.82
CA LYS A 80 -10.77 5.94 1.20
C LYS A 80 -10.89 6.29 -0.27
N ARG A 81 -10.57 7.54 -0.64
CA ARG A 81 -10.66 8.02 -2.03
C ARG A 81 -9.53 7.49 -2.91
N LEU A 82 -8.32 7.40 -2.37
CA LEU A 82 -7.15 6.82 -3.01
C LEU A 82 -7.39 5.34 -3.30
N TRP A 83 -7.94 4.59 -2.34
CA TRP A 83 -8.30 3.18 -2.56
C TRP A 83 -9.41 3.00 -3.59
N LYS A 84 -10.40 3.91 -3.59
CA LYS A 84 -11.47 3.91 -4.58
C LYS A 84 -10.92 4.13 -6.00
N ARG A 85 -9.92 5.00 -6.18
CA ARG A 85 -9.26 5.21 -7.48
C ARG A 85 -8.28 4.08 -7.79
N CYS A 86 -7.51 3.61 -6.82
CA CYS A 86 -6.64 2.43 -6.89
C CYS A 86 -5.54 2.48 -7.96
N GLY A 87 -4.83 3.60 -8.11
CA GLY A 87 -3.57 3.58 -8.86
C GLY A 87 -2.42 2.94 -8.07
N ARG A 88 -1.32 2.56 -8.72
CA ARG A 88 -0.13 2.03 -8.02
C ARG A 88 0.39 3.04 -6.99
N GLU A 89 0.56 4.29 -7.39
CA GLU A 89 1.02 5.38 -6.53
C GLU A 89 0.00 5.74 -5.45
N ASP A 90 -1.31 5.55 -5.71
CA ASP A 90 -2.33 5.73 -4.67
C ASP A 90 -2.14 4.75 -3.53
N VAL A 91 -1.93 3.47 -3.84
CA VAL A 91 -1.75 2.42 -2.83
C VAL A 91 -0.41 2.60 -2.10
N LYS A 92 0.64 2.98 -2.82
CA LYS A 92 1.93 3.33 -2.21
C LYS A 92 1.80 4.52 -1.24
N LEU A 93 1.09 5.57 -1.64
CA LEU A 93 0.82 6.72 -0.77
C LEU A 93 -0.01 6.30 0.45
N ILE A 94 -1.02 5.44 0.27
CA ILE A 94 -1.79 4.87 1.38
C ILE A 94 -0.85 4.19 2.38
N GLY A 95 0.07 3.32 1.92
CA GLY A 95 1.04 2.64 2.78
C GLY A 95 1.89 3.61 3.61
N LEU A 96 2.42 4.66 2.97
CA LEU A 96 3.18 5.72 3.64
C LEU A 96 2.33 6.47 4.69
N LEU A 97 1.06 6.77 4.38
CA LEU A 97 0.17 7.47 5.31
C LEU A 97 -0.17 6.59 6.51
N ILE A 98 -0.65 5.35 6.31
CA ILE A 98 -1.08 4.48 7.41
C ILE A 98 0.07 4.09 8.34
N ALA A 99 1.27 3.93 7.81
CA ALA A 99 2.46 3.65 8.61
C ALA A 99 2.76 4.79 9.60
N ASN A 100 2.48 6.03 9.21
CA ASN A 100 2.85 7.25 9.93
C ASN A 100 1.68 7.96 10.64
N THR A 101 0.46 7.40 10.61
CA THR A 101 -0.68 7.91 11.40
C THR A 101 -0.91 7.13 12.68
N GLU A 102 -1.57 7.75 13.66
CA GLU A 102 -1.98 7.08 14.90
C GLU A 102 -2.97 5.93 14.64
N GLY A 103 -3.09 5.03 15.62
CA GLY A 103 -4.00 3.88 15.55
C GLY A 103 -3.33 2.58 15.06
N ASN A 104 -4.16 1.57 14.79
CA ASN A 104 -3.71 0.25 14.39
C ASN A 104 -3.58 0.14 12.85
N ALA A 105 -2.39 0.45 12.33
CA ALA A 105 -2.10 0.41 10.90
C ALA A 105 -2.37 -0.96 10.25
N TRP A 106 -2.11 -2.06 10.97
CA TRP A 106 -2.39 -3.42 10.47
C TRP A 106 -3.88 -3.67 10.29
N ALA A 107 -4.71 -3.23 11.25
CA ALA A 107 -6.16 -3.31 11.12
C ALA A 107 -6.66 -2.48 9.93
N ILE A 108 -6.16 -1.24 9.79
CA ILE A 108 -6.51 -0.37 8.66
C ILE A 108 -6.15 -1.03 7.32
N MET A 109 -4.95 -1.60 7.19
CA MET A 109 -4.53 -2.30 5.97
C MET A 109 -5.45 -3.50 5.66
N LEU A 110 -5.72 -4.35 6.65
CA LEU A 110 -6.52 -5.57 6.50
C LEU A 110 -7.98 -5.28 6.15
N ASP A 111 -8.54 -4.18 6.67
CA ASP A 111 -9.90 -3.74 6.38
C ASP A 111 -10.00 -2.98 5.05
N LEU A 112 -8.90 -2.34 4.61
CA LEU A 112 -8.88 -1.57 3.37
C LEU A 112 -8.63 -2.44 2.13
N ILE A 113 -7.68 -3.38 2.17
CA ILE A 113 -7.30 -4.20 1.01
C ILE A 113 -8.29 -5.36 0.86
N ASP A 114 -9.46 -5.05 0.30
CA ASP A 114 -10.62 -5.93 0.13
C ASP A 114 -10.74 -6.57 -1.26
N LYS A 115 -9.89 -6.16 -2.20
CA LYS A 115 -9.85 -6.66 -3.59
C LYS A 115 -8.42 -7.00 -4.01
N SER A 116 -8.29 -7.82 -5.04
CA SER A 116 -6.99 -8.23 -5.56
C SER A 116 -6.26 -7.03 -6.20
N ILE A 117 -5.01 -6.85 -5.80
CA ILE A 117 -4.01 -5.95 -6.39
C ILE A 117 -2.72 -6.76 -6.61
N PRO A 118 -1.71 -6.23 -7.34
CA PRO A 118 -0.43 -6.91 -7.46
C PRO A 118 0.17 -7.21 -6.09
N LEU A 119 0.65 -8.44 -5.91
CA LEU A 119 1.11 -8.93 -4.61
C LEU A 119 2.30 -8.13 -4.06
N ASP A 120 3.20 -7.69 -4.94
CA ASP A 120 4.32 -6.81 -4.62
C ASP A 120 3.85 -5.50 -3.98
N LEU A 121 2.71 -4.97 -4.42
CA LEU A 121 2.15 -3.73 -3.90
C LEU A 121 1.52 -3.93 -2.52
N THR A 122 0.85 -5.07 -2.28
CA THR A 122 0.36 -5.44 -0.93
C THR A 122 1.54 -5.59 0.04
N LEU A 123 2.63 -6.23 -0.40
CA LEU A 123 3.85 -6.38 0.39
C LEU A 123 4.53 -5.04 0.67
N GLU A 124 4.61 -4.15 -0.32
CA GLU A 124 5.18 -2.80 -0.14
C GLU A 124 4.45 -2.02 0.97
N VAL A 125 3.11 -2.12 1.02
CA VAL A 125 2.31 -1.54 2.11
C VAL A 125 2.64 -2.18 3.46
N ALA A 126 2.66 -3.51 3.54
CA ALA A 126 2.93 -4.25 4.77
C ALA A 126 4.35 -3.96 5.31
N GLU A 127 5.34 -3.90 4.43
CA GLU A 127 6.72 -3.60 4.75
C GLU A 127 6.89 -2.16 5.24
N GLU A 128 6.19 -1.18 4.66
CA GLU A 128 6.24 0.21 5.16
C GLU A 128 5.65 0.31 6.58
N ILE A 129 4.57 -0.43 6.87
CA ILE A 129 4.04 -0.53 8.24
C ILE A 129 5.08 -1.15 9.18
N LYS A 130 5.71 -2.27 8.81
CA LYS A 130 6.77 -2.90 9.63
C LYS A 130 7.95 -1.95 9.84
N ARG A 131 8.40 -1.25 8.79
CA ARG A 131 9.51 -0.30 8.79
C ARG A 131 9.28 0.90 9.71
N SER A 132 8.01 1.26 9.97
CA SER A 132 7.65 2.27 10.97
C SER A 132 7.87 1.84 12.43
N GLY A 133 8.37 0.62 12.67
CA GLY A 133 8.66 0.08 14.00
C GLY A 133 7.45 -0.60 14.67
N ARG A 134 6.36 -0.82 13.93
CA ARG A 134 5.17 -1.50 14.43
C ARG A 134 5.38 -3.01 14.44
N LYS A 135 5.15 -3.63 15.60
CA LYS A 135 5.19 -5.08 15.76
C LYS A 135 4.12 -5.75 14.91
N ILE A 136 4.43 -6.93 14.38
CA ILE A 136 3.43 -7.78 13.70
C ILE A 136 2.32 -8.14 14.70
N PRO A 137 1.03 -8.13 14.29
CA PRO A 137 -0.07 -8.52 15.17
C PRO A 137 0.04 -9.99 15.61
N SER A 138 -0.59 -10.35 16.73
CA SER A 138 -0.62 -11.74 17.18
C SER A 138 -1.31 -12.67 16.17
N ALA A 139 -0.97 -13.96 16.24
CA ALA A 139 -1.60 -14.97 15.39
C ALA A 139 -3.14 -14.95 15.55
N ASP A 140 -3.65 -14.84 16.77
CA ASP A 140 -5.09 -14.74 17.05
C ASP A 140 -5.76 -13.58 16.33
N PHE A 141 -5.12 -12.39 16.32
CA PHE A 141 -5.66 -11.23 15.62
C PHE A 141 -5.70 -11.45 14.11
N LEU A 142 -4.65 -12.06 13.54
CA LEU A 142 -4.58 -12.33 12.11
C LEU A 142 -5.55 -13.45 11.68
N GLN A 143 -5.74 -14.47 12.51
CA GLN A 143 -6.70 -15.56 12.25
C GLN A 143 -8.16 -15.07 12.21
N GLN A 144 -8.49 -13.98 12.90
CA GLN A 144 -9.80 -13.34 12.81
C GLN A 144 -10.08 -12.71 11.43
N LYS A 145 -9.05 -12.46 10.62
CA LYS A 145 -9.21 -11.93 9.26
C LYS A 145 -9.44 -13.06 8.25
N ASN A 146 -10.61 -13.68 8.37
CA ASN A 146 -10.99 -14.87 7.61
C ASN A 146 -12.28 -14.71 6.78
N ALA A 147 -12.80 -13.49 6.62
CA ALA A 147 -14.11 -13.30 5.96
C ALA A 147 -14.08 -13.67 4.46
N ASN A 148 -12.92 -13.60 3.83
CA ASN A 148 -12.73 -14.03 2.45
C ASN A 148 -11.28 -14.42 2.16
N LYS A 149 -11.06 -14.98 0.97
CA LYS A 149 -9.74 -15.42 0.49
C LYS A 149 -8.67 -14.32 0.60
N ILE A 150 -9.00 -13.09 0.23
CA ILE A 150 -8.03 -11.98 0.19
C ILE A 150 -7.57 -11.63 1.61
N GLN A 151 -8.49 -11.57 2.57
CA GLN A 151 -8.14 -11.31 3.97
C GLN A 151 -7.23 -12.39 4.54
N MET A 152 -7.52 -13.66 4.30
CA MET A 152 -6.67 -14.77 4.74
C MET A 152 -5.28 -14.71 4.11
N GLN A 153 -5.20 -14.33 2.83
CA GLN A 153 -3.93 -14.15 2.13
C GLN A 153 -3.14 -12.95 2.67
N ASN A 154 -3.79 -11.82 2.94
CA ASN A 154 -3.15 -10.66 3.54
C ASN A 154 -2.64 -10.97 4.96
N ALA A 155 -3.42 -11.69 5.77
CA ALA A 155 -3.00 -12.15 7.08
C ALA A 155 -1.74 -13.03 7.02
N MET A 156 -1.69 -13.96 6.06
CA MET A 156 -0.49 -14.79 5.81
C MET A 156 0.72 -13.95 5.46
N LEU A 157 0.57 -12.99 4.54
CA LEU A 157 1.67 -12.13 4.12
C LEU A 157 2.23 -11.32 5.29
N ILE A 158 1.36 -10.78 6.15
CA ILE A 158 1.76 -10.04 7.35
C ILE A 158 2.54 -10.96 8.32
N ALA A 159 2.05 -12.17 8.57
CA ALA A 159 2.73 -13.15 9.42
C ALA A 159 4.11 -13.54 8.85
N SER A 160 4.23 -13.69 7.53
CA SER A 160 5.48 -14.06 6.87
C SER A 160 6.59 -13.01 7.01
N LEU A 161 6.25 -11.76 7.37
CA LEU A 161 7.26 -10.72 7.56
C LEU A 161 8.11 -10.95 8.80
N ASP A 162 7.60 -11.61 9.85
CA ASP A 162 8.29 -11.87 11.11
C ASP A 162 7.92 -13.26 11.63
N MET A 163 8.24 -14.26 10.81
CA MET A 163 7.78 -15.63 11.02
C MET A 163 8.27 -16.22 12.34
N ASN A 164 7.37 -16.94 13.02
CA ASN A 164 7.63 -17.72 14.23
C ASN A 164 6.61 -18.87 14.35
N GLU A 165 6.77 -19.71 15.38
CA GLU A 165 5.93 -20.91 15.59
C GLU A 165 4.43 -20.58 15.74
N ASP A 166 4.07 -19.46 16.36
CA ASP A 166 2.66 -19.06 16.58
C ASP A 166 1.93 -18.83 15.25
N TYR A 167 2.65 -18.48 14.18
CA TYR A 167 2.09 -18.22 12.86
C TYR A 167 2.02 -19.46 11.96
N ALA A 168 2.63 -20.59 12.35
CA ALA A 168 2.80 -21.75 11.47
C ALA A 168 1.46 -22.27 10.90
N ASP A 169 0.45 -22.40 11.75
CA ASP A 169 -0.87 -22.90 11.32
C ASP A 169 -1.62 -21.89 10.45
N LEU A 170 -1.48 -20.60 10.74
CA LEU A 170 -2.04 -19.54 9.90
C LEU A 170 -1.44 -19.60 8.49
N VAL A 171 -0.12 -19.75 8.40
CA VAL A 171 0.60 -19.78 7.12
C VAL A 171 0.30 -21.05 6.32
N ARG A 172 0.25 -22.21 6.98
CA ARG A 172 -0.09 -23.49 6.33
C ARG A 172 -1.51 -23.50 5.76
N ASN A 173 -2.47 -22.97 6.52
CA ASN A 173 -3.90 -23.06 6.19
C ASN A 173 -4.40 -21.90 5.29
N ALA A 174 -3.54 -20.93 4.98
CA ALA A 174 -3.91 -19.84 4.07
C ALA A 174 -4.27 -20.38 2.66
N PRO A 175 -5.33 -19.85 2.02
CA PRO A 175 -5.72 -20.28 0.68
C PRO A 175 -4.63 -20.04 -0.35
N LYS A 176 -4.52 -20.95 -1.33
CA LYS A 176 -3.52 -20.87 -2.41
C LYS A 176 -3.58 -19.54 -3.16
N GLY A 177 -2.41 -18.95 -3.40
CA GLY A 177 -2.19 -17.74 -4.17
C GLY A 177 -1.47 -17.98 -5.50
N GLY A 178 -0.99 -16.89 -6.10
CA GLY A 178 -0.12 -16.95 -7.28
C GLY A 178 1.31 -17.39 -6.93
N GLU A 179 2.15 -17.56 -7.94
CA GLU A 179 3.52 -18.08 -7.78
C GLU A 179 4.32 -17.35 -6.68
N LEU A 180 4.35 -16.00 -6.71
CA LEU A 180 5.10 -15.23 -5.71
C LEU A 180 4.56 -15.45 -4.29
N PHE A 181 3.24 -15.55 -4.11
CA PHE A 181 2.61 -15.83 -2.82
C PHE A 181 3.06 -17.19 -2.29
N GLU A 182 3.04 -18.21 -3.15
CA GLU A 182 3.46 -19.57 -2.79
C GLU A 182 4.95 -19.64 -2.45
N ARG A 183 5.80 -18.90 -3.17
CA ARG A 183 7.23 -18.81 -2.84
C ARG A 183 7.48 -18.18 -1.48
N ILE A 184 6.72 -17.13 -1.13
CA ILE A 184 6.81 -16.50 0.21
C ILE A 184 6.34 -17.47 1.28
N ARG A 185 5.20 -18.15 1.05
CA ARG A 185 4.64 -19.13 1.97
C ARG A 185 5.63 -20.27 2.28
N MET A 186 6.24 -20.84 1.24
CA MET A 186 7.24 -21.91 1.41
C MET A 186 8.46 -21.42 2.20
N ARG A 187 9.02 -20.26 1.83
CA ARG A 187 10.15 -19.68 2.56
C ARG A 187 9.85 -19.40 4.02
N ALA A 188 8.64 -18.97 4.35
CA ALA A 188 8.23 -18.75 5.74
C ALA A 188 8.14 -20.08 6.51
N LEU A 189 7.65 -21.15 5.89
CA LEU A 189 7.54 -22.46 6.55
C LEU A 189 8.89 -23.20 6.67
N ASP A 190 9.87 -22.84 5.85
CA ASP A 190 11.23 -23.39 5.86
C ASP A 190 12.18 -22.59 6.78
N ALA A 191 11.74 -21.46 7.35
CA ALA A 191 12.53 -20.53 8.14
C ALA A 191 12.66 -20.94 9.62
#